data_AF-A0A0N9W8H3-F1
#
_entry.id   AF-A0A0N9W8H3-F1
#
_cell.length_a   1.000
_cell.length_b   1.000
_cell.length_c   1.000
_cell.angle_alpha   90.00
_cell.angle_beta   90.00
_cell.angle_gamma   90.00
#
_symmetry.space_group_name_H-M   'P 1'
#
loop_
_entity.id
_entity.type
_entity.pdbx_description
1 polymer ?
#
loop_
_entity_poly.entity_id
_entity_poly.type
_entity_poly.pdbx_seq_one_letter_code
_entity_poly.pdbx_strand_id
1 'polypeptide(L)' 'MMLKDPSSKYRHFTTVDLPDRAWPGNVQSVAPTWCSVDMRDGNQALIEPMNAERKRCQSCVAPWAAQRNERCSALLT' A
#
# COMPACT_ATOMS: atom_id res chain seq x y z
N MET A 1 -14.80 -19.03 -28.23
CA MET A 1 -14.41 -20.40 -27.82
C MET A 1 -13.58 -20.27 -26.56
N MET A 2 -13.98 -20.91 -25.46
CA MET A 2 -13.26 -20.86 -24.18
C MET A 2 -11.93 -21.64 -24.33
N LEU A 3 -10.82 -21.09 -23.84
CA LEU A 3 -9.53 -21.80 -23.84
C LEU A 3 -9.67 -23.11 -23.05
N LYS A 4 -9.17 -24.23 -23.61
CA LYS A 4 -9.15 -25.54 -22.92
C LYS A 4 -8.29 -25.53 -21.66
N ASP A 5 -7.24 -24.71 -21.65
CA ASP A 5 -6.40 -24.47 -20.49
C ASP A 5 -6.12 -22.97 -20.34
N PRO A 6 -6.89 -22.27 -19.48
CA PRO A 6 -6.71 -20.84 -19.24
C PRO A 6 -5.35 -20.47 -18.61
N SER A 7 -4.64 -21.43 -18.02
CA SER A 7 -3.36 -21.18 -17.35
C SER A 7 -2.26 -20.79 -18.34
N SER A 8 -2.32 -21.34 -19.56
CA SER A 8 -1.40 -21.02 -20.67
C SER A 8 -1.41 -19.54 -21.10
N LYS A 9 -2.42 -18.76 -20.67
CA LYS A 9 -2.53 -17.32 -20.96
C LYS A 9 -1.46 -16.49 -20.24
N TYR A 10 -0.99 -16.94 -19.08
CA TYR A 10 -0.10 -16.18 -18.21
C TYR A 10 1.31 -16.76 -18.23
N ARG A 11 2.31 -15.89 -18.40
CA ARG A 11 3.72 -16.28 -18.30
C ARG A 11 4.18 -16.12 -16.85
N HIS A 12 5.10 -16.99 -16.43
CA HIS A 12 5.75 -16.86 -15.13
C HIS A 12 6.57 -15.57 -15.08
N PHE A 13 6.71 -15.01 -13.88
CA PHE A 13 7.59 -13.86 -13.64
C PHE A 13 9.05 -14.29 -13.76
N THR A 14 9.87 -13.49 -14.43
CA THR A 14 11.31 -13.74 -14.54
C THR A 14 12.01 -13.26 -13.28
N THR A 15 12.79 -14.14 -12.64
CA THR A 15 13.53 -13.81 -11.42
C THR A 15 14.53 -12.69 -11.68
N VAL A 16 14.54 -11.69 -10.81
CA VAL A 16 15.56 -10.63 -10.81
C VAL A 16 16.74 -11.10 -9.94
N ASP A 17 17.92 -11.21 -10.54
CA ASP A 17 19.14 -11.59 -9.83
C ASP A 17 19.74 -10.39 -9.09
N LEU A 18 19.73 -10.48 -7.76
CA LEU A 18 20.23 -9.47 -6.82
C LEU A 18 21.01 -10.23 -5.74
N PRO A 19 22.26 -10.65 -6.04
CA PRO A 19 23.03 -11.55 -5.17
C PRO A 19 23.34 -10.91 -3.81
N ASP A 20 23.64 -9.62 -3.78
CA ASP A 20 24.02 -8.88 -2.56
C ASP A 20 22.84 -8.14 -1.89
N ARG A 21 21.65 -8.75 -1.91
CA ARG A 21 20.46 -8.14 -1.29
C ARG A 21 20.59 -8.07 0.24
N ALA A 22 20.53 -6.86 0.79
CA ALA A 22 20.64 -6.64 2.23
C ALA A 22 19.29 -6.64 2.98
N TRP A 23 18.17 -6.50 2.28
CA TRP A 23 16.85 -6.39 2.92
C TRP A 23 16.43 -7.58 3.82
N PRO A 24 16.85 -8.85 3.58
CA PRO A 24 16.47 -9.95 4.47
C PRO A 24 17.10 -9.87 5.88
N GLY A 25 18.23 -9.18 6.02
CA GLY A 25 18.94 -9.02 7.31
C GLY A 25 18.61 -7.73 8.04
N ASN A 26 17.88 -6.79 7.42
CA ASN A 26 17.64 -5.47 7.96
C ASN A 26 16.28 -5.40 8.68
N VAL A 27 16.30 -4.99 9.95
CA VAL A 27 15.09 -4.69 10.72
C VAL A 27 14.79 -3.19 10.61
N GLN A 28 13.53 -2.83 10.33
CA GLN A 28 13.11 -1.44 10.25
C GLN A 28 13.18 -0.78 11.63
N SER A 29 13.97 0.29 11.77
CA SER A 29 14.16 1.02 13.04
C SER A 29 13.35 2.31 13.14
N VAL A 30 12.86 2.83 12.02
CA VAL A 30 12.13 4.10 11.93
C VAL A 30 10.92 3.97 11.02
N ALA A 31 9.88 4.76 11.29
CA ALA A 31 8.72 4.85 10.41
C ALA A 31 9.10 5.51 9.07
N PRO A 32 8.62 5.00 7.93
CA PRO A 32 8.84 5.61 6.64
C PRO A 32 8.03 6.91 6.48
N THR A 33 8.40 7.72 5.49
CA THR A 33 7.56 8.84 5.05
C THR A 33 6.30 8.31 4.38
N TRP A 34 5.13 8.68 4.90
CA TRP A 34 3.85 8.27 4.36
C TRP A 34 3.35 9.23 3.28
N CYS A 35 2.88 8.69 2.16
CA CYS A 35 2.15 9.43 1.13
C CYS A 35 0.77 8.78 0.96
N SER A 36 -0.30 9.48 1.37
CA SER A 36 -1.67 8.98 1.15
C SER A 36 -2.06 9.21 -0.31
N VAL A 37 -2.49 8.13 -0.97
CA VAL A 37 -2.99 8.13 -2.36
C VAL A 37 -4.51 7.91 -2.43
N ASP A 38 -5.19 7.97 -1.28
CA ASP A 38 -6.59 7.57 -1.13
C ASP A 38 -7.54 8.44 -1.99
N MET A 39 -7.23 9.73 -2.14
CA MET A 39 -8.07 10.66 -2.92
C MET A 39 -7.99 10.43 -4.43
N ARG A 40 -6.93 9.77 -4.92
CA ARG A 40 -6.72 9.51 -6.35
C ARG A 40 -6.86 8.03 -6.67
N ASP A 41 -5.89 7.22 -6.25
CA ASP A 41 -5.87 5.78 -6.54
C ASP A 41 -7.02 5.06 -5.84
N GLY A 42 -7.21 5.34 -4.56
CA GLY A 42 -8.31 4.76 -3.77
C GLY A 42 -9.67 5.13 -4.37
N ASN A 43 -9.87 6.41 -4.68
CA ASN A 43 -11.10 6.90 -5.29
C ASN A 43 -11.41 6.27 -6.66
N GLN A 44 -10.38 5.98 -7.46
CA GLN A 44 -10.54 5.38 -8.80
C GLN A 44 -10.95 3.91 -8.74
N ALA A 45 -10.62 3.20 -7.65
CA ALA A 45 -11.00 1.81 -7.46
C ALA A 45 -12.43 1.64 -6.93
N LEU A 46 -13.11 2.72 -6.54
CA LEU A 46 -14.48 2.66 -6.03
C LEU A 46 -15.49 2.49 -7.17
N ILE A 47 -16.50 1.64 -6.93
CA ILE A 47 -17.64 1.48 -7.83
C ILE A 47 -18.37 2.82 -7.99
N GLU A 48 -18.62 3.51 -6.88
CA GLU A 48 -19.16 4.86 -6.86
C GLU A 48 -18.07 5.84 -6.40
N PRO A 49 -17.61 6.75 -7.28
CA PRO A 49 -16.57 7.68 -6.94
C PRO A 49 -17.02 8.63 -5.82
N MET A 50 -16.08 9.04 -4.97
CA MET A 50 -16.37 9.96 -3.88
C MET A 50 -16.86 11.31 -4.41
N ASN A 51 -17.95 11.79 -3.81
CA ASN A 51 -18.42 13.15 -3.97
C ASN A 51 -17.52 14.14 -3.21
N ALA A 52 -17.74 15.43 -3.42
CA ALA A 52 -16.93 16.49 -2.82
C ALA A 52 -16.94 16.48 -1.28
N GLU A 53 -18.05 16.10 -0.65
CA GLU A 53 -18.16 15.99 0.81
C GLU A 53 -17.31 14.85 1.38
N ARG A 54 -17.36 13.67 0.76
CA ARG A 54 -16.56 12.51 1.16
C ARG A 54 -15.06 12.78 0.98
N LYS A 55 -14.67 13.43 -0.12
CA LYS A 55 -13.27 13.86 -0.34
C LYS A 55 -12.80 14.85 0.72
N ARG A 56 -13.63 15.84 1.09
CA ARG A 56 -13.31 16.78 2.17
C ARG A 56 -13.17 16.08 3.52
N CYS A 57 -14.09 15.18 3.87
CA CYS A 57 -14.01 14.39 5.10
C CYS A 57 -12.71 13.58 5.13
N GLN A 58 -12.36 12.90 4.03
CA GLN A 58 -11.13 12.12 3.92
C GLN A 58 -9.86 12.96 3.95
N SER A 59 -9.88 14.17 3.38
CA SER A 59 -8.77 15.12 3.47
C SER A 59 -8.49 15.57 4.92
N CYS A 60 -9.51 15.56 5.79
CA CYS A 60 -9.37 15.88 7.21
C CYS A 60 -8.83 14.72 8.06
N VAL A 61 -8.78 13.48 7.54
CA VAL A 61 -8.21 12.30 8.24
C VAL A 61 -6.68 12.19 8.03
N ALA A 62 -6.08 13.20 7.39
CA ALA A 62 -4.67 13.23 7.02
C ALA A 62 -3.64 13.46 8.15
N PRO A 63 -3.91 13.14 9.45
CA PRO A 63 -2.81 12.86 10.36
C PRO A 63 -2.91 11.48 11.02
N TRP A 64 -3.36 10.44 10.30
CA TRP A 64 -3.15 9.06 10.79
C TRP A 64 -1.65 8.71 10.90
N ALA A 65 -0.80 9.37 10.11
CA ALA A 65 0.66 9.27 10.16
C ALA A 65 1.28 10.00 11.38
N ALA A 66 0.68 11.10 11.85
CA ALA A 66 1.21 11.85 13.00
C ALA A 66 0.90 11.16 14.34
N GLN A 67 -0.20 10.42 14.43
CA GLN A 67 -0.66 9.78 15.69
C GLN A 67 -0.01 8.43 16.01
N ARG A 68 0.71 7.77 15.08
CA ARG A 68 1.34 6.46 15.33
C ARG A 68 2.77 6.52 15.86
N ASN A 69 3.49 7.64 15.71
CA ASN A 69 4.84 7.78 16.27
C ASN A 69 4.84 7.72 17.82
N GLU A 70 3.74 8.05 18.49
CA GLU A 70 3.62 7.91 19.95
C GLU A 70 3.17 6.51 20.40
N ARG A 71 2.44 5.75 19.57
CA ARG A 71 1.87 4.45 19.95
C ARG A 71 2.78 3.25 19.69
N CYS A 72 3.78 3.36 18.81
CA CYS A 72 4.74 2.27 18.61
C CYS A 72 5.62 2.02 19.85
N SER A 73 5.82 3.01 20.73
CA SER A 73 6.53 2.81 22.00
C SER A 73 5.68 2.17 23.10
N ALA A 74 4.35 2.17 22.98
CA ALA A 74 3.42 1.76 24.04
C ALA A 74 2.88 0.33 23.89
N LEU A 75 3.24 -0.38 22.80
CA LEU A 75 2.82 -1.77 22.54
C LEU A 75 3.95 -2.80 22.71
N LEU A 76 5.08 -2.39 23.34
CA LEU A 76 6.22 -3.25 23.65
C LEU A 76 6.55 -3.31 25.17
N THR A 77 5.58 -2.97 26.03
CA THR A 77 5.59 -3.33 27.46
C THR A 77 4.33 -4.12 27.77
#